data_AF-A0A835AS89-F1
#
_entry.id   AF-A0A835AS89-F1
#
_cell.length_a   1.000
_cell.length_b   1.000
_cell.length_c   1.000
_cell.angle_alpha   90.00
_cell.angle_beta   90.00
_cell.angle_gamma   90.00
#
_symmetry.space_group_name_H-M   'P 1'
#
loop_
_entity.id
_entity.type
_entity.pdbx_description
1 polymer ?
#
loop_
_entity_poly.entity_id
_entity_poly.type
_entity_poly.pdbx_seq_one_letter_code
_entity_poly.pdbx_strand_id
1 'polypeptide(L)'
;MQSWAPQTAILGHPSVGCLVTHCGWNSILESIVNGVPMIAWPLYAEQHMNAAMVEVQIGVAIRAKVGTDRFISREEVASAIQRVMTGEEAEKMRKRASELRDKSVHALSKDGCSTHTLAKIANTWKCTTRK
;
A
#
# COMPACT_ATOMS: atom_id res chain seq x y z
N MET A 1 -26.58 -1.07 7.56
CA MET A 1 -25.27 -1.38 6.95
C MET A 1 -24.20 -0.71 7.79
N GLN A 2 -23.19 -1.46 8.22
CA GLN A 2 -21.97 -0.87 8.78
C GLN A 2 -21.13 -0.34 7.59
N SER A 3 -20.91 0.97 7.55
CA SER A 3 -20.22 1.66 6.44
C SER A 3 -18.73 1.89 6.69
N TRP A 4 -18.24 1.54 7.88
CA TRP A 4 -16.88 1.85 8.32
C TRP A 4 -16.26 0.67 9.07
N ALA A 5 -14.96 0.51 8.92
CA ALA A 5 -14.13 -0.44 9.65
C ALA A 5 -12.79 0.22 10.04
N PRO A 6 -12.16 -0.19 11.16
CA PRO A 6 -10.89 0.39 11.61
C PRO A 6 -9.72 -0.14 10.77
N GLN A 7 -9.57 0.36 9.53
CA GLN A 7 -8.63 -0.15 8.53
C GLN A 7 -7.21 -0.34 9.06
N THR A 8 -6.62 0.66 9.72
CA THR A 8 -5.27 0.58 10.25
C THR A 8 -5.09 -0.55 11.28
N ALA A 9 -6.10 -0.77 12.14
CA ALA A 9 -6.07 -1.85 13.12
C ALA A 9 -6.23 -3.22 12.47
N ILE A 10 -7.09 -3.32 11.43
CA ILE A 10 -7.27 -4.54 10.65
C ILE A 10 -5.96 -4.90 9.92
N LEU A 11 -5.33 -3.95 9.25
CA LEU A 11 -4.07 -4.18 8.54
C LEU A 11 -2.92 -4.58 9.46
N GLY A 12 -2.94 -4.15 10.73
CA GLY A 12 -1.98 -4.58 11.74
C GLY A 12 -2.22 -5.98 12.31
N HIS A 13 -3.32 -6.65 11.93
CA HIS A 13 -3.67 -7.96 12.47
C HIS A 13 -2.97 -9.09 11.68
N PRO A 14 -2.33 -10.07 12.35
CA PRO A 14 -1.53 -11.11 11.68
C PRO A 14 -2.35 -12.06 10.79
N SER A 15 -3.67 -12.13 10.98
CA SER A 15 -4.57 -12.93 10.13
C SER A 15 -4.91 -12.27 8.78
N VAL A 16 -4.55 -11.00 8.56
CA VAL A 16 -4.82 -10.32 7.29
C VAL A 16 -3.73 -10.67 6.28
N GLY A 17 -4.13 -11.38 5.23
CA GLY A 17 -3.21 -11.82 4.17
C GLY A 17 -3.11 -10.85 2.98
N CYS A 18 -4.13 -10.04 2.72
CA CYS A 18 -4.11 -9.03 1.67
C CYS A 18 -5.17 -7.93 1.88
N LEU A 19 -4.99 -6.82 1.19
CA LEU A 19 -5.94 -5.70 1.13
C LEU A 19 -6.48 -5.53 -0.29
N VAL A 20 -7.80 -5.64 -0.48
CA VAL A 20 -8.44 -5.13 -1.71
C VAL A 20 -8.64 -3.63 -1.55
N THR A 21 -8.04 -2.84 -2.42
CA THR A 21 -8.03 -1.38 -2.27
C THR A 21 -8.32 -0.65 -3.57
N HIS A 22 -8.95 0.51 -3.43
CA HIS A 22 -9.13 1.49 -4.49
C HIS A 22 -7.83 2.24 -4.85
N CYS A 23 -6.70 1.90 -4.23
CA CYS A 23 -5.39 2.50 -4.49
C CYS A 23 -5.28 3.99 -4.15
N GLY A 24 -6.09 4.48 -3.21
CA GLY A 24 -5.84 5.78 -2.57
C GLY A 24 -4.52 5.75 -1.81
N TRP A 25 -3.73 6.82 -1.91
CA TRP A 25 -2.35 6.85 -1.41
C TRP A 25 -2.23 6.54 0.09
N ASN A 26 -3.18 7.01 0.91
CA ASN A 26 -3.20 6.71 2.35
C ASN A 26 -3.34 5.21 2.62
N SER A 27 -4.27 4.53 1.92
CA SER A 27 -4.47 3.09 2.11
C SER A 27 -3.27 2.28 1.59
N ILE A 28 -2.60 2.75 0.54
CA ILE A 28 -1.34 2.15 0.08
C ILE A 28 -0.26 2.26 1.16
N LEU A 29 -0.06 3.45 1.75
CA LEU A 29 0.92 3.65 2.81
C LEU A 29 0.62 2.79 4.05
N GLU A 30 -0.65 2.73 4.48
CA GLU A 30 -1.07 1.87 5.58
C GLU A 30 -0.78 0.38 5.30
N SER A 31 -1.04 -0.09 4.08
CA SER A 31 -0.74 -1.47 3.67
C SER A 31 0.76 -1.75 3.68
N ILE A 32 1.57 -0.84 3.13
CA ILE A 32 3.04 -0.96 3.08
C ILE A 32 3.65 -0.98 4.48
N VAL A 33 3.23 -0.07 5.37
CA VAL A 33 3.75 0.00 6.75
C VAL A 33 3.39 -1.26 7.55
N ASN A 34 2.29 -1.93 7.21
CA ASN A 34 1.91 -3.20 7.82
C ASN A 34 2.43 -4.44 7.06
N GLY A 35 3.12 -4.26 5.92
CA GLY A 35 3.67 -5.36 5.13
C GLY A 35 2.60 -6.22 4.45
N VAL A 36 1.42 -5.64 4.18
CA VAL A 36 0.28 -6.33 3.58
C VAL A 36 0.28 -6.12 2.06
N PRO A 37 0.31 -7.18 1.24
CA PRO A 37 0.17 -7.06 -0.22
C PRO A 37 -1.26 -6.71 -0.62
N MET A 38 -1.45 -6.21 -1.85
CA MET A 38 -2.72 -5.61 -2.27
C MET A 38 -3.31 -6.26 -3.53
N ILE A 39 -4.64 -6.21 -3.63
CA ILE A 39 -5.35 -6.30 -4.90
C ILE A 39 -5.76 -4.87 -5.27
N ALA A 40 -5.20 -4.37 -6.37
CA ALA A 40 -5.41 -3.01 -6.84
C ALA A 40 -6.68 -2.93 -7.70
N TRP A 41 -7.66 -2.15 -7.24
CA TRP A 41 -8.95 -1.92 -7.87
C TRP A 41 -9.25 -0.40 -7.95
N PRO A 42 -8.50 0.35 -8.76
CA PRO A 42 -8.62 1.81 -8.83
C PRO A 42 -10.00 2.26 -9.34
N LEU A 43 -10.47 3.43 -8.87
CA LEU A 43 -11.80 3.96 -9.21
C LEU A 43 -11.73 5.38 -9.80
N TYR A 44 -10.99 6.31 -9.18
CA TYR A 44 -11.00 7.73 -9.53
C TYR A 44 -9.66 8.44 -9.24
N ALA A 45 -9.57 9.74 -9.54
CA ALA A 45 -8.39 10.57 -9.32
C ALA A 45 -7.11 9.92 -9.89
N GLU A 46 -6.04 9.87 -9.12
CA GLU A 46 -4.74 9.33 -9.51
C GLU A 46 -4.59 7.82 -9.23
N GLN A 47 -5.64 7.16 -8.74
CA GLN A 47 -5.61 5.77 -8.28
C GLN A 47 -5.13 4.79 -9.36
N HIS A 48 -5.44 5.05 -10.64
CA HIS A 48 -4.98 4.22 -11.75
C HIS A 48 -3.45 4.29 -11.92
N MET A 49 -2.86 5.47 -11.72
CA MET A 49 -1.41 5.66 -11.72
C MET A 49 -0.77 4.97 -10.51
N ASN A 50 -1.38 5.12 -9.33
CA ASN A 50 -0.93 4.45 -8.12
C ASN A 50 -0.96 2.92 -8.30
N ALA A 51 -2.05 2.37 -8.86
CA ALA A 51 -2.20 0.94 -9.15
C ALA A 51 -1.08 0.42 -10.05
N ALA A 52 -0.75 1.14 -11.13
CA ALA A 52 0.35 0.78 -12.02
C ALA A 52 1.72 0.82 -11.30
N MET A 53 1.94 1.81 -10.44
CA MET A 53 3.17 1.93 -9.65
C MET A 53 3.32 0.75 -8.67
N VAL A 54 2.28 0.45 -7.88
CA VAL A 54 2.36 -0.61 -6.84
C VAL A 54 2.48 -2.02 -7.44
N GLU A 55 1.93 -2.24 -8.63
CA GLU A 55 2.04 -3.49 -9.39
C GLU A 55 3.40 -3.60 -10.09
N VAL A 56 3.74 -2.66 -10.97
CA VAL A 56 4.88 -2.81 -11.91
C VAL A 56 6.21 -2.42 -11.27
N GLN A 57 6.26 -1.33 -10.49
CA GLN A 57 7.52 -0.80 -9.96
C GLN A 57 7.81 -1.31 -8.55
N ILE A 58 6.80 -1.34 -7.69
CA ILE A 58 6.97 -1.73 -6.29
C ILE A 58 6.89 -3.26 -6.12
N GLY A 59 5.99 -3.92 -6.88
CA GLY A 59 5.84 -5.37 -6.89
C GLY A 59 5.11 -5.93 -5.67
N VAL A 60 4.13 -5.20 -5.13
CA VAL A 60 3.36 -5.60 -3.93
C VAL A 60 1.86 -5.68 -4.18
N ALA A 61 1.44 -5.60 -5.43
CA ALA A 61 0.03 -5.65 -5.79
C ALA A 61 -0.20 -6.38 -7.10
N ILE A 62 -1.41 -6.92 -7.25
CA ILE A 62 -1.96 -7.39 -8.52
C ILE A 62 -3.11 -6.48 -8.90
N ARG A 63 -3.12 -5.97 -10.13
CA ARG A 63 -4.23 -5.14 -10.62
C ARG A 63 -5.35 -6.01 -11.17
N ALA A 64 -6.56 -5.79 -10.67
CA ALA A 64 -7.75 -6.46 -11.18
C ALA A 64 -8.01 -6.05 -12.64
N LYS A 65 -8.20 -7.04 -13.52
CA LYS A 65 -8.44 -6.80 -14.94
C LYS A 65 -9.90 -6.49 -15.22
N VAL A 66 -10.12 -5.35 -15.87
CA VAL A 66 -11.45 -4.93 -16.33
C VAL A 66 -11.76 -5.62 -17.66
N GLY A 67 -12.92 -6.25 -17.75
CA GLY A 67 -13.45 -6.86 -18.96
C GLY A 67 -13.85 -5.84 -20.03
N THR A 68 -14.17 -6.33 -21.22
CA THR A 68 -14.61 -5.49 -22.35
C THR A 68 -15.95 -4.78 -22.09
N ASP A 69 -16.77 -5.32 -21.20
CA ASP A 69 -18.02 -4.75 -20.69
C ASP A 69 -17.82 -3.68 -19.60
N ARG A 70 -16.56 -3.37 -19.25
CA ARG A 70 -16.14 -2.47 -18.17
C ARG A 70 -16.41 -2.99 -16.76
N PHE A 71 -16.69 -4.28 -16.60
CA PHE A 71 -16.83 -4.93 -15.30
C PHE A 71 -15.65 -5.85 -14.99
N ILE A 72 -15.40 -6.07 -13.71
CA ILE A 72 -14.45 -7.09 -13.26
C ILE A 72 -15.27 -8.36 -12.97
N SER A 73 -14.91 -9.46 -13.63
CA SER A 73 -15.65 -10.71 -13.48
C SER A 73 -15.37 -11.39 -12.13
N ARG A 74 -16.28 -12.26 -11.71
CA ARG A 74 -16.07 -13.09 -10.50
C ARG A 74 -14.83 -13.97 -10.62
N GLU A 75 -14.52 -14.44 -11.83
CA GLU A 75 -13.36 -15.27 -12.14
C GLU A 75 -12.06 -14.49 -11.95
N GLU A 76 -12.03 -13.22 -12.38
CA GLU A 76 -10.89 -12.34 -12.17
C GLU A 76 -10.68 -12.05 -10.67
N VAL A 77 -11.75 -11.78 -9.92
CA VAL A 77 -11.65 -11.57 -8.46
C VAL A 77 -11.09 -12.81 -7.77
N ALA A 78 -11.62 -14.00 -8.08
CA ALA A 78 -11.15 -15.25 -7.51
C ALA A 78 -9.67 -15.52 -7.86
N SER A 79 -9.29 -15.28 -9.11
CA SER A 79 -7.91 -15.42 -9.58
C SER A 79 -6.97 -14.45 -8.87
N ALA A 80 -7.34 -13.18 -8.75
CA ALA A 80 -6.54 -12.17 -8.05
C ALA A 80 -6.34 -12.53 -6.57
N ILE A 81 -7.39 -12.97 -5.87
CA ILE A 81 -7.30 -13.46 -4.48
C ILE A 81 -6.33 -14.64 -4.39
N GLN A 82 -6.49 -15.65 -5.26
CA GLN A 82 -5.62 -16.83 -5.24
C GLN A 82 -4.14 -16.46 -5.44
N ARG A 83 -3.85 -15.57 -6.39
CA ARG A 83 -2.48 -15.12 -6.72
C ARG A 83 -1.83 -14.29 -5.61
N VAL A 84 -2.61 -13.51 -4.85
CA VAL A 84 -2.07 -12.74 -3.70
C VAL A 84 -1.94 -13.60 -2.44
N MET A 85 -2.80 -14.60 -2.27
CA MET A 85 -2.83 -15.40 -1.03
C MET A 85 -1.91 -16.62 -1.08
N THR A 86 -1.75 -17.27 -2.24
CA THR A 86 -1.09 -18.58 -2.36
C THR A 86 -0.12 -18.69 -3.53
N GLY A 87 0.85 -19.58 -3.44
CA GLY A 87 1.84 -19.85 -4.49
C GLY A 87 3.04 -18.89 -4.50
N GLU A 88 3.92 -19.08 -5.48
CA GLU A 88 5.21 -18.39 -5.56
C GLU A 88 5.06 -16.86 -5.75
N GLU A 89 4.06 -16.42 -6.52
CA GLU A 89 3.77 -14.99 -6.72
C GLU A 89 3.38 -14.31 -5.40
N ALA A 90 2.52 -14.95 -4.61
CA ALA A 90 2.12 -14.50 -3.29
C ALA A 90 3.31 -14.40 -2.31
N GLU A 91 4.20 -15.39 -2.32
CA GLU A 91 5.41 -15.39 -1.49
C GLU A 91 6.36 -14.25 -1.86
N LYS A 92 6.57 -14.02 -3.16
CA LYS A 92 7.38 -12.90 -3.65
C LYS A 92 6.80 -11.56 -3.21
N MET A 93 5.49 -11.36 -3.35
CA MET A 93 4.82 -10.13 -2.92
C MET A 93 4.88 -9.94 -1.40
N ARG A 94 4.65 -10.98 -0.59
CA ARG A 94 4.76 -10.90 0.87
C ARG A 94 6.17 -10.57 1.32
N LYS A 95 7.18 -11.21 0.72
CA LYS A 95 8.60 -10.87 0.99
C LYS A 95 8.87 -9.42 0.67
N ARG A 96 8.43 -8.96 -0.51
CA ARG A 96 8.62 -7.57 -0.94
C ARG A 96 7.90 -6.57 -0.03
N ALA A 97 6.68 -6.88 0.39
CA ALA A 97 5.91 -6.05 1.32
C ALA A 97 6.58 -5.99 2.70
N SER A 98 7.12 -7.10 3.21
CA SER A 98 7.89 -7.12 4.45
C SER A 98 9.16 -6.27 4.37
N GLU A 99 9.92 -6.38 3.28
CA GLU A 99 11.11 -5.53 3.07
C GLU A 99 10.77 -4.04 3.07
N LEU A 100 9.64 -3.67 2.47
CA LEU A 100 9.18 -2.28 2.44
C LEU A 100 8.69 -1.83 3.81
N ARG A 101 7.96 -2.67 4.54
CA ARG A 101 7.60 -2.41 5.95
C ARG A 101 8.83 -2.09 6.79
N ASP A 102 9.87 -2.91 6.71
CA ASP A 102 11.08 -2.71 7.52
C ASP A 102 11.80 -1.42 7.12
N LYS A 103 11.86 -1.10 5.81
CA LYS A 103 12.37 0.19 5.31
C LYS A 103 11.53 1.37 5.79
N SER A 104 10.21 1.25 5.82
CA SER A 104 9.31 2.29 6.33
C SER A 104 9.53 2.54 7.82
N VAL A 105 9.65 1.48 8.63
CA VAL A 105 9.98 1.58 10.06
C VAL A 105 11.33 2.28 10.25
N HIS A 106 12.35 1.90 9.47
CA HIS A 106 13.66 2.53 9.56
C HIS A 106 13.63 4.01 9.15
N ALA A 107 12.93 4.36 8.06
CA ALA A 107 12.82 5.74 7.58
C ALA A 107 12.16 6.68 8.59
N LEU A 108 11.24 6.15 9.41
CA LEU A 108 10.52 6.87 10.46
C LEU A 108 11.20 6.81 11.84
N SER A 109 12.28 6.03 11.98
CA SER A 109 13.03 5.96 13.24
C SER A 109 13.65 7.33 13.60
N LYS A 110 14.14 7.47 14.84
CA LYS A 110 14.73 8.72 15.35
C LYS A 110 15.84 9.26 14.43
N ASP A 111 16.67 8.36 13.90
CA ASP A 111 17.78 8.68 13.01
C ASP A 111 17.45 8.36 11.52
N GLY A 112 16.17 8.11 11.24
CA GLY A 112 15.66 7.77 9.91
C GLY A 112 15.63 8.96 8.95
N CYS A 113 15.66 8.66 7.64
CA CYS A 113 15.75 9.67 6.59
C CYS A 113 14.55 10.63 6.55
N SER A 114 13.32 10.15 6.78
CA SER A 114 12.12 10.99 6.81
C SER A 114 12.12 11.90 8.03
N THR A 115 12.46 11.37 9.21
CA THR A 115 12.58 12.15 10.45
C THR A 115 13.64 13.25 10.31
N HIS A 116 14.81 12.92 9.78
CA HIS A 116 15.88 13.88 9.55
C HIS A 116 15.49 14.97 8.53
N THR A 117 14.80 14.60 7.45
CA THR A 117 14.32 15.56 6.45
C THR A 117 13.31 16.54 7.05
N LEU A 118 12.37 16.03 7.86
CA LEU A 118 11.41 16.88 8.57
C LEU A 118 12.10 17.81 9.58
N ALA A 119 13.09 17.30 10.32
CA ALA A 119 13.89 18.10 11.25
C ALA A 119 14.64 19.24 10.55
N LYS A 120 15.22 18.98 9.37
CA LYS A 120 15.85 20.02 8.55
C LYS A 120 14.87 21.13 8.18
N ILE A 121 13.68 20.77 7.71
CA ILE A 121 12.63 21.74 7.35
C ILE A 121 12.23 22.58 8.57
N ALA A 122 12.00 21.93 9.72
CA ALA A 122 11.63 22.60 10.96
C ALA A 122 12.72 23.59 11.44
N ASN A 123 13.99 23.21 11.29
CA ASN A 123 15.11 24.09 11.64
C ASN A 123 15.20 25.30 10.71
N THR A 124 14.99 25.12 9.40
CA THR A 124 14.93 26.23 8.44
C THR A 124 13.86 27.24 8.86
N TRP A 125 12.64 26.78 9.20
CA TRP A 125 11.56 27.67 9.62
C TRP A 125 11.88 28.44 10.90
N LYS A 126 12.48 27.79 11.90
CA LYS A 126 12.93 28.46 13.14
C LYS A 126 13.97 29.55 12.89
N CYS A 127 14.85 29.35 11.91
CA CYS A 127 15.84 30.37 11.52
C CYS A 127 15.20 31.53 10.76
N THR A 128 14.18 31.29 9.94
CA THR A 128 13.47 32.33 9.19
C THR A 128 12.55 33.19 10.08
N THR A 129 11.95 32.62 11.12
CA THR A 129 11.03 33.33 12.05
C THR A 129 11.71 34.08 13.19
N ARG A 130 13.04 33.97 13.32
CA ARG A 130 13.85 34.71 14.31
C ARG A 130 14.46 36.00 13.76
N LYS A 131 14.09 36.41 12.55
CA LYS A 131 14.34 37.75 11.99
C LYS A 131 13.05 38.56 12.05
#